data_AF-A0A7K4HAK7-F1
#
_entry.id   AF-A0A7K4HAK7-F1
#
_cell.length_a   1.000
_cell.length_b   1.000
_cell.length_c   1.000
_cell.angle_alpha   90.00
_cell.angle_beta   90.00
_cell.angle_gamma   90.00
#
_symmetry.space_group_name_H-M   'P 1'
#
loop_
_entity.id
_entity.type
_entity.pdbx_description
1 polymer ?
#
loop_
_entity_poly.entity_id
_entity_poly.type
_entity_poly.pdbx_seq_one_letter_code
_entity_poly.pdbx_strand_id
1 'polypeptide(L)'
;MPESIKSLKFVYDYAKSLFEKRKDNHFEESMNTPLFKREKTAQYLFIHSISTLYMAMKKMDNPNASSTEITIKLDPESTAPLHEQLLDLFSKAIEAYVEVRVKYTEEDLKETFESPFGREMTYEDWFGFIIHHTIGHIYQAFRLQAIYLRHKV
;
A
#
# COMPACT_ATOMS: atom_id res chain seq x y z
N MET A 1 -6.29 -7.98 18.15
CA MET A 1 -5.70 -7.28 16.97
C MET A 1 -6.84 -6.87 16.06
N PRO A 2 -7.00 -5.56 15.75
CA PRO A 2 -8.03 -5.05 14.86
C PRO A 2 -8.14 -5.82 13.52
N GLU A 3 -9.35 -6.03 13.02
CA GLU A 3 -9.62 -6.76 11.77
C GLU A 3 -9.01 -6.08 10.54
N SER A 4 -8.87 -4.75 10.56
CA SER A 4 -8.18 -3.99 9.52
C SER A 4 -6.70 -4.38 9.39
N ILE A 5 -6.02 -4.61 10.51
CA ILE A 5 -4.62 -5.08 10.52
C ILE A 5 -4.53 -6.50 9.95
N LYS A 6 -5.44 -7.38 10.36
CA LYS A 6 -5.48 -8.76 9.83
C LYS A 6 -5.69 -8.76 8.32
N SER A 7 -6.57 -7.89 7.82
CA SER A 7 -6.86 -7.75 6.39
C SER A 7 -5.62 -7.31 5.59
N LEU A 8 -4.87 -6.31 6.08
CA LEU A 8 -3.61 -5.91 5.43
C LEU A 8 -2.56 -7.02 5.43
N LYS A 9 -2.38 -7.71 6.56
CA LYS A 9 -1.43 -8.83 6.65
C LYS A 9 -1.79 -9.97 5.70
N PHE A 10 -3.07 -10.29 5.58
CA PHE A 10 -3.53 -11.26 4.59
C PHE A 10 -3.17 -10.84 3.16
N VAL A 11 -3.39 -9.57 2.80
CA VAL A 11 -3.03 -9.06 1.47
C VAL A 11 -1.51 -9.07 1.25
N TYR A 12 -0.71 -8.81 2.29
CA TYR A 12 0.74 -8.95 2.23
C TYR A 12 1.18 -10.39 1.98
N ASP A 13 0.63 -11.36 2.73
CA ASP A 13 0.97 -12.77 2.55
C ASP A 13 0.56 -13.26 1.15
N TYR A 14 -0.59 -12.79 0.66
CA TYR A 14 -1.02 -13.04 -0.71
C TYR A 14 -0.06 -12.43 -1.74
N ALA A 15 0.36 -11.17 -1.55
CA ALA A 15 1.34 -10.50 -2.41
C ALA A 15 2.65 -11.28 -2.47
N LYS A 16 3.17 -11.68 -1.30
CA LYS A 16 4.41 -12.46 -1.16
C LYS A 16 4.33 -13.79 -1.91
N SER A 17 3.26 -14.54 -1.69
CA SER A 17 2.98 -15.81 -2.40
C SER A 17 2.88 -15.60 -3.92
N LEU A 18 2.20 -14.53 -4.35
CA LEU A 18 2.03 -14.20 -5.76
C LEU A 18 3.36 -13.84 -6.43
N PHE A 19 4.17 -13.02 -5.76
CA PHE A 19 5.45 -12.53 -6.26
C PHE A 19 6.46 -13.67 -6.36
N GLU A 20 6.54 -14.53 -5.35
CA GLU A 20 7.41 -15.70 -5.37
C GLU A 20 7.10 -16.63 -6.56
N LYS A 21 5.82 -16.85 -6.87
CA LYS A 21 5.39 -17.67 -8.01
C LYS A 21 5.65 -17.03 -9.38
N ARG A 22 5.82 -15.71 -9.43
CA ARG A 22 5.92 -14.93 -10.67
C ARG A 22 7.31 -14.37 -10.91
N LYS A 23 8.23 -14.44 -9.95
CA LYS A 23 9.54 -13.78 -9.99
C LYS A 23 10.34 -14.09 -11.25
N ASP A 24 10.24 -15.33 -11.75
CA ASP A 24 10.93 -15.80 -12.96
C ASP A 24 10.10 -15.62 -14.25
N ASN A 25 8.85 -15.15 -14.15
CA ASN A 25 7.89 -15.07 -15.26
C ASN A 25 7.50 -13.62 -15.56
N HIS A 26 8.38 -12.90 -16.26
CA HIS A 26 8.14 -11.52 -16.70
C HIS A 26 7.69 -10.58 -15.56
N PHE A 27 8.11 -10.83 -14.32
CA PHE A 27 7.62 -10.07 -13.15
C PHE A 27 7.84 -8.57 -13.34
N GLU A 28 9.08 -8.17 -13.61
CA GLU A 28 9.42 -6.76 -13.77
C GLU A 28 8.73 -6.15 -14.98
N GLU A 29 8.73 -6.86 -16.11
CA GLU A 29 8.08 -6.40 -17.34
C GLU A 29 6.57 -6.17 -17.12
N SER A 30 5.90 -7.11 -16.45
CA SER A 30 4.46 -7.05 -16.14
C SER A 30 4.11 -5.99 -15.08
N MET A 31 5.06 -5.62 -14.22
CA MET A 31 4.89 -4.53 -13.27
C MET A 31 5.09 -3.16 -13.91
N ASN A 32 6.02 -3.06 -14.87
CA ASN A 32 6.49 -1.80 -15.45
C ASN A 32 5.81 -1.43 -16.77
N THR A 33 5.13 -2.36 -17.44
CA THR A 33 4.49 -2.09 -18.74
C THR A 33 3.04 -1.62 -18.54
N PRO A 34 2.65 -0.44 -19.07
CA PRO A 34 1.24 -0.04 -19.07
C PRO A 34 0.43 -0.91 -20.05
N LEU A 35 -0.74 -1.39 -19.63
CA LEU A 35 -1.62 -2.20 -20.47
C LEU A 35 -2.42 -1.38 -21.47
N PHE A 36 -2.91 -0.21 -21.04
CA PHE A 36 -3.68 0.69 -21.89
C PHE A 36 -2.99 2.05 -22.03
N LYS A 37 -3.27 2.73 -23.15
CA LYS A 37 -2.75 4.07 -23.41
C LYS A 37 -3.24 5.03 -22.32
N ARG A 38 -2.31 5.75 -21.67
CA ARG A 38 -2.54 6.67 -20.53
C ARG A 38 -2.88 6.02 -19.20
N GLU A 39 -2.84 4.69 -19.10
CA GLU A 39 -3.00 4.01 -17.82
C GLU A 39 -1.70 4.05 -17.00
N LYS A 40 -1.85 4.00 -15.68
CA LYS A 40 -0.74 3.79 -14.76
C LYS A 40 -0.28 2.33 -14.79
N THR A 41 0.99 2.09 -14.52
CA THR A 41 1.55 0.73 -14.43
C THR A 41 1.09 0.03 -13.14
N ALA A 42 1.18 -1.30 -13.12
CA ALA A 42 0.90 -2.06 -11.89
C ALA A 42 1.85 -1.66 -10.75
N GLN A 43 3.12 -1.45 -11.06
CA GLN A 43 4.12 -0.92 -10.13
C GLN A 43 3.70 0.43 -9.55
N TYR A 44 3.24 1.36 -10.38
CA TYR A 44 2.79 2.67 -9.92
C TYR A 44 1.62 2.56 -8.96
N LEU A 45 0.60 1.78 -9.29
CA LEU A 45 -0.58 1.61 -8.43
C LEU A 45 -0.20 0.96 -7.09
N PHE A 46 0.66 -0.05 -7.13
CA PHE A 46 1.15 -0.72 -5.93
C PHE A 46 1.90 0.26 -5.02
N ILE A 47 2.92 0.96 -5.54
CA ILE A 47 3.71 1.93 -4.77
C ILE A 47 2.83 3.09 -4.28
N HIS A 48 1.97 3.64 -5.14
CA HIS A 48 1.06 4.72 -4.76
C HIS A 48 0.18 4.33 -3.56
N SER A 49 -0.34 3.10 -3.55
CA SER A 49 -1.22 2.61 -2.50
C SER A 49 -0.53 2.47 -1.14
N ILE A 50 0.70 1.94 -1.12
CA ILE A 50 1.47 1.72 0.12
C ILE A 50 2.14 3.02 0.60
N SER A 51 2.61 3.87 -0.32
CA SER A 51 3.15 5.19 0.04
C SER A 51 2.06 6.09 0.61
N THR A 52 0.84 6.04 0.06
CA THR A 52 -0.31 6.78 0.60
C THR A 52 -0.66 6.29 2.01
N LEU A 53 -0.69 4.97 2.24
CA LEU A 53 -0.91 4.40 3.57
C LEU A 53 0.16 4.88 4.56
N TYR A 54 1.43 4.73 4.21
CA TYR A 54 2.54 5.12 5.08
C TYR A 54 2.50 6.61 5.44
N MET A 55 2.34 7.47 4.42
CA MET A 55 2.24 8.92 4.59
C MET A 55 1.07 9.29 5.50
N ALA A 56 -0.11 8.71 5.24
CA ALA A 56 -1.31 8.95 6.01
C ALA A 56 -1.12 8.60 7.49
N MET A 57 -0.49 7.46 7.79
CA MET A 57 -0.22 7.05 9.17
C MET A 57 0.82 7.93 9.86
N LYS A 58 1.92 8.29 9.17
CA LYS A 58 2.91 9.20 9.75
C LYS A 58 2.35 10.61 10.01
N LYS A 59 1.42 11.09 9.17
CA LYS A 59 0.72 12.36 9.39
C LYS A 59 -0.30 12.33 10.53
N MET A 60 -0.91 11.17 10.80
CA MET A 60 -1.73 11.03 12.01
C MET A 60 -0.89 11.12 13.29
N ASP A 61 0.31 10.52 13.29
CA ASP A 61 1.20 10.53 14.45
C ASP A 61 1.87 11.89 14.66
N ASN A 62 2.31 12.53 13.57
CA ASN A 62 2.88 13.87 13.56
C ASN A 62 2.34 14.68 12.37
N PRO A 63 1.33 15.54 12.58
CA PRO A 63 0.77 16.38 11.51
C PRO A 63 1.80 17.27 10.82
N ASN A 64 2.86 17.66 11.54
CA ASN A 64 3.93 18.52 11.04
C ASN A 64 5.11 17.74 10.41
N ALA A 65 5.01 16.41 10.27
CA ALA A 65 6.05 15.60 9.65
C ALA A 65 6.41 16.13 8.25
N SER A 66 7.72 16.26 8.02
CA SER A 66 8.32 16.70 6.77
C SER A 66 8.13 15.68 5.65
N SER A 67 8.37 16.09 4.41
CA SER A 67 8.28 15.19 3.25
C SER A 67 9.21 13.98 3.35
N THR A 68 10.39 14.14 3.95
CA THR A 68 11.36 13.05 4.15
C THR A 68 10.90 12.02 5.16
N GLU A 69 10.10 12.41 6.16
CA GLU A 69 9.60 11.51 7.20
C GLU A 69 8.40 10.68 6.74
N ILE A 70 7.65 11.19 5.75
CA ILE A 70 6.39 10.60 5.27
C ILE A 70 6.51 9.91 3.90
N THR A 71 7.71 9.89 3.30
CA THR A 71 7.93 9.31 1.97
C THR A 71 8.61 7.95 2.05
N ILE A 72 8.00 6.95 1.44
CA ILE A 72 8.65 5.68 1.08
C ILE A 72 8.62 5.51 -0.45
N LYS A 73 9.72 5.02 -1.02
CA LYS A 73 9.92 4.85 -2.46
C LYS A 73 10.92 3.74 -2.72
N LEU A 74 10.93 3.22 -3.96
CA LEU A 74 11.99 2.31 -4.39
C LEU A 74 13.34 3.01 -4.31
N ASP A 75 14.36 2.21 -3.97
CA ASP A 75 15.73 2.67 -3.92
C ASP A 75 16.37 2.48 -5.31
N PRO A 76 16.72 3.57 -6.03
CA PRO A 76 17.31 3.46 -7.36
C PRO A 76 18.71 2.84 -7.35
N GLU A 77 19.39 2.80 -6.20
CA GLU A 77 20.73 2.22 -6.06
C GLU A 77 20.69 0.76 -5.55
N SER A 78 19.50 0.25 -5.21
CA SER A 78 19.36 -1.10 -4.69
C SER A 78 19.64 -2.17 -5.74
N THR A 79 20.38 -3.19 -5.33
CA THR A 79 20.63 -4.41 -6.12
C THR A 79 19.58 -5.50 -5.86
N ALA A 80 18.65 -5.28 -4.93
CA ALA A 80 17.60 -6.22 -4.62
C ALA A 80 16.57 -6.31 -5.76
N PRO A 81 16.07 -7.51 -6.10
CA PRO A 81 14.99 -7.67 -7.09
C PRO A 81 13.78 -6.79 -6.77
N LEU A 82 13.08 -6.31 -7.82
CA LEU A 82 11.94 -5.41 -7.66
C LEU A 82 10.87 -5.97 -6.70
N HIS A 83 10.59 -7.28 -6.77
CA HIS A 83 9.57 -7.90 -5.90
C HIS A 83 9.94 -7.84 -4.41
N GLU A 84 11.22 -7.96 -4.06
CA GLU A 84 11.68 -7.83 -2.68
C GLU A 84 11.55 -6.40 -2.19
N GLN A 85 11.94 -5.41 -3.02
CA GLN A 85 11.78 -4.00 -2.68
C GLN A 85 10.31 -3.63 -2.47
N LEU A 86 9.40 -4.13 -3.31
CA LEU A 86 7.95 -3.88 -3.15
C LEU A 86 7.40 -4.48 -1.86
N LEU A 87 7.86 -5.67 -1.47
CA LEU A 87 7.46 -6.30 -0.20
C LEU A 87 8.04 -5.56 1.01
N ASP A 88 9.27 -5.06 0.94
CA ASP A 88 9.86 -4.22 2.00
C ASP A 88 9.04 -2.94 2.21
N LEU A 89 8.72 -2.23 1.13
CA LEU A 89 7.88 -1.03 1.19
C LEU A 89 6.48 -1.34 1.75
N PHE A 90 5.90 -2.48 1.38
CA PHE A 90 4.60 -2.87 1.90
C PHE A 90 4.67 -3.21 3.40
N SER A 91 5.73 -3.89 3.86
CA SER A 91 5.97 -4.15 5.29
C SER A 91 6.03 -2.84 6.08
N LYS A 92 6.82 -1.86 5.62
CA LYS A 92 6.94 -0.54 6.25
C LYS A 92 5.60 0.19 6.36
N ALA A 93 4.78 0.12 5.32
CA ALA A 93 3.45 0.72 5.33
C ALA A 93 2.50 0.02 6.32
N ILE A 94 2.58 -1.31 6.44
CA ILE A 94 1.81 -2.08 7.43
C ILE A 94 2.27 -1.76 8.85
N GLU A 95 3.57 -1.70 9.09
CA GLU A 95 4.15 -1.35 10.39
C GLU A 95 3.66 0.02 10.85
N ALA A 96 3.73 1.05 9.98
CA ALA A 96 3.21 2.38 10.28
C ALA A 96 1.69 2.35 10.58
N TYR A 97 0.91 1.54 9.85
CA TYR A 97 -0.52 1.38 10.14
C TYR A 97 -0.77 0.71 11.48
N VAL A 98 -0.02 -0.33 11.81
CA VAL A 98 -0.13 -1.04 13.10
C VAL A 98 0.20 -0.10 14.25
N GLU A 99 1.31 0.63 14.16
CA GLU A 99 1.77 1.60 15.17
C GLU A 99 0.68 2.62 15.51
N VAL A 100 -0.06 3.10 14.51
CA VAL A 100 -1.12 4.09 14.69
C VAL A 100 -2.42 3.44 15.13
N ARG A 101 -2.91 2.42 14.42
CA ARG A 101 -4.24 1.85 14.66
C ARG A 101 -4.40 1.29 16.07
N VAL A 102 -3.34 0.74 16.68
CA VAL A 102 -3.41 0.17 18.04
C VAL A 102 -3.56 1.23 19.15
N LYS A 103 -3.35 2.51 18.85
CA LYS A 103 -3.54 3.62 19.80
C LYS A 103 -5.01 3.95 20.07
N TYR A 104 -5.91 3.49 19.20
CA TYR A 104 -7.34 3.85 19.22
C TYR A 104 -8.21 2.68 19.67
N THR A 105 -8.98 2.91 20.74
CA THR A 105 -10.04 2.04 21.25
C THR A 105 -11.33 2.17 20.43
N GLU A 106 -12.32 1.31 20.65
CA GLU A 106 -13.61 1.35 19.95
C GLU A 106 -14.41 2.64 20.25
N GLU A 107 -14.20 3.23 21.43
CA GLU A 107 -14.77 4.52 21.81
C GLU A 107 -14.11 5.66 21.02
N ASP A 108 -12.78 5.66 20.93
CA ASP A 108 -12.04 6.68 20.17
C ASP A 108 -12.43 6.66 18.70
N LEU A 109 -12.76 5.50 18.13
CA LEU A 109 -13.15 5.36 16.72
C LEU A 109 -14.34 6.24 16.32
N LYS A 110 -15.21 6.58 17.28
CA LYS A 110 -16.42 7.39 17.06
C LYS A 110 -16.14 8.89 17.11
N GLU A 111 -14.97 9.30 17.59
CA GLU A 111 -14.58 10.70 17.64
C GLU A 111 -14.23 11.23 16.25
N THR A 112 -14.53 12.51 16.02
CA THR A 112 -14.17 13.21 14.79
C THR A 112 -12.80 13.89 14.92
N PHE A 113 -12.10 13.98 13.80
CA PHE A 113 -10.83 14.68 13.70
C PHE A 113 -10.62 15.19 12.27
N GLU A 114 -9.69 16.14 12.10
CA GLU A 114 -9.24 16.54 10.78
C GLU A 114 -8.23 15.50 10.25
N SER A 115 -8.62 14.76 9.21
CA SER A 115 -7.77 13.77 8.59
C SER A 115 -6.50 14.39 7.97
N PRO A 116 -5.44 13.59 7.74
CA PRO A 116 -4.27 14.00 6.95
C PRO A 116 -4.56 14.58 5.56
N PHE A 117 -5.78 14.44 5.04
CA PHE A 117 -6.20 15.06 3.77
C PHE A 117 -7.09 16.31 3.96
N GLY A 118 -7.14 16.88 5.17
CA GLY A 118 -7.88 18.11 5.48
C GLY A 118 -9.40 17.93 5.49
N ARG A 119 -9.89 16.71 5.70
CA ARG A 119 -11.32 16.41 5.80
C ARG A 119 -11.68 15.99 7.21
N GLU A 120 -12.69 16.61 7.79
CA GLU A 120 -13.27 16.17 9.06
C GLU A 120 -14.05 14.87 8.86
N MET A 121 -13.74 13.85 9.65
CA MET A 121 -14.43 12.56 9.65
C MET A 121 -14.16 11.80 10.97
N THR A 122 -14.87 10.70 11.19
CA THR A 122 -14.57 9.81 12.32
C THR A 122 -13.26 9.05 12.10
N TYR A 123 -12.60 8.64 13.18
CA TYR A 123 -11.46 7.72 13.08
C TYR A 123 -11.85 6.38 12.43
N GLU A 124 -13.07 5.89 12.68
CA GLU A 124 -13.61 4.70 12.01
C GLU A 124 -13.64 4.86 10.48
N ASP A 125 -14.27 5.93 9.99
CA ASP A 125 -14.38 6.24 8.56
C ASP A 125 -13.00 6.40 7.94
N TRP A 126 -12.09 7.07 8.64
CA TRP A 126 -10.72 7.25 8.20
C TRP A 126 -9.96 5.93 8.03
N PHE A 127 -9.96 5.09 9.06
CA PHE A 127 -9.28 3.79 9.01
C PHE A 127 -9.93 2.87 7.98
N GLY A 128 -11.26 2.93 7.82
CA GLY A 128 -11.98 2.22 6.77
C GLY A 128 -11.55 2.69 5.38
N PHE A 129 -11.53 4.01 5.15
CA PHE A 129 -11.14 4.63 3.90
C PHE A 129 -9.71 4.25 3.48
N ILE A 130 -8.73 4.45 4.37
CA ILE A 130 -7.33 4.26 3.99
C ILE A 130 -7.02 2.78 3.68
N ILE A 131 -7.64 1.86 4.42
CA ILE A 131 -7.51 0.42 4.16
C ILE A 131 -8.17 0.03 2.84
N HIS A 132 -9.39 0.51 2.59
CA HIS A 132 -10.10 0.25 1.34
C HIS A 132 -9.30 0.77 0.14
N HIS A 133 -8.80 2.00 0.23
CA HIS A 133 -7.94 2.61 -0.79
C HIS A 133 -6.70 1.75 -1.07
N THR A 134 -5.98 1.34 -0.02
CA THR A 134 -4.74 0.57 -0.18
C THR A 134 -5.01 -0.81 -0.78
N ILE A 135 -5.95 -1.57 -0.21
CA ILE A 135 -6.26 -2.92 -0.67
C ILE A 135 -6.81 -2.89 -2.11
N GLY A 136 -7.70 -1.93 -2.42
CA GLY A 136 -8.28 -1.78 -3.75
C GLY A 136 -7.23 -1.58 -4.84
N HIS A 137 -6.28 -0.67 -4.63
CA HIS A 137 -5.21 -0.41 -5.60
C HIS A 137 -4.19 -1.55 -5.69
N ILE A 138 -3.91 -2.26 -4.60
CA ILE A 138 -3.06 -3.46 -4.64
C ILE A 138 -3.71 -4.55 -5.50
N TYR A 139 -5.00 -4.83 -5.31
CA TYR A 139 -5.70 -5.79 -6.16
C TYR A 139 -5.78 -5.33 -7.62
N GLN A 140 -5.94 -4.03 -7.87
CA GLN A 140 -5.85 -3.49 -9.22
C GLN A 140 -4.48 -3.75 -9.85
N ALA A 141 -3.39 -3.53 -9.12
CA ALA A 141 -2.03 -3.85 -9.58
C ALA A 141 -1.88 -5.34 -9.92
N PHE A 142 -2.35 -6.24 -9.06
CA PHE A 142 -2.31 -7.68 -9.32
C PHE A 142 -3.11 -8.09 -10.54
N ARG A 143 -4.26 -7.44 -10.76
CA ARG A 143 -5.11 -7.66 -11.94
C ARG A 143 -4.40 -7.21 -13.21
N LEU A 144 -3.77 -6.03 -13.23
CA LEU A 144 -2.99 -5.57 -14.38
C LEU A 144 -1.84 -6.54 -14.69
N GLN A 145 -1.13 -6.99 -13.66
CA GLN A 145 -0.08 -7.99 -13.83
C GLN A 145 -0.62 -9.30 -14.45
N ALA A 146 -1.76 -9.79 -13.96
CA ALA A 146 -2.36 -11.02 -14.47
C ALA A 146 -2.83 -10.90 -15.94
N ILE A 147 -3.42 -9.76 -16.32
CA ILE A 147 -3.84 -9.50 -17.70
C ILE A 147 -2.61 -9.45 -18.61
N TYR A 148 -1.54 -8.78 -18.19
CA TYR A 148 -0.30 -8.74 -18.94
C TYR A 148 0.25 -10.13 -19.24
N LEU A 149 0.39 -10.96 -18.20
CA LEU A 149 0.94 -12.31 -18.32
C LEU A 149 0.09 -13.20 -19.22
N ARG A 150 -1.24 -13.02 -19.24
CA ARG A 150 -2.13 -13.74 -20.17
C ARG A 150 -1.80 -13.48 -21.64
N HIS A 151 -1.26 -12.31 -21.99
CA HIS A 151 -0.91 -11.95 -23.37
C HIS A 151 0.51 -12.36 -23.77
N LYS A 152 1.31 -12.91 -22.85
CA LYS A 152 2.71 -13.33 -23.06
C LYS A 152 2.90 -14.84 -23.16
N VAL A 153 1.86 -15.61 -22.83
CA VAL A 153 1.79 -17.07 -23.02
C VAL A 153 1.31 -17.39 -24.43
#